data_AF-A0A9W4TVU1-F1
#
_entry.id   AF-A0A9W4TVU1-F1
#
_cell.length_a   1.000
_cell.length_b   1.000
_cell.length_c   1.000
_cell.angle_alpha   90.00
_cell.angle_beta   90.00
_cell.angle_gamma   90.00
#
_symmetry.space_group_name_H-M   'P 1'
#
loop_
_entity.id
_entity.type
_entity.pdbx_description
1 polymer ?
#
loop_
_entity_poly.entity_id
_entity_poly.type
_entity_poly.pdbx_seq_one_letter_code
_entity_poly.pdbx_strand_id
1 'polypeptide(L)'
;MSSYFDKYVPYLPDKHTSINLFMTFTPLFSYGSTCYSIYKKQTSLGFSIDICATMFMASILRILYYVTSPYELTLLRQSCVMIGIQSLLLKISLRYRPINYDPELLINLPNFENELNGRLHRRLSSSHAIVEHERYKNVLDVLQDYAILALNYVVTALSLFVKLFDVYFKRPCLFWQWKEEKKYWKYLVYFTGVFSVLTLLLKDSVFYSNFIGILGLFIESLLPLPQILLLTRLQSVKNFKIILLLSWLGGDLTKISYLLFGTNNISIIFILAGLFQMSLDLIIAYQYIILKWYGPWKEPFLDSGDDLINNLILNNNSTSEIELDLLEKQPSPLTKSTSSLIIE
;
A
#
# COMPACT_ATOMS: atom_id res chain seq x y z
N MET A 1 37.97 20.83 -28.79
CA MET A 1 37.11 20.20 -27.75
C MET A 1 36.16 19.16 -28.34
N SER A 2 35.58 19.37 -29.53
CA SER A 2 34.74 18.37 -30.23
C SER A 2 35.45 17.04 -30.53
N SER A 3 36.70 17.06 -31.02
CA SER A 3 37.36 15.82 -31.50
C SER A 3 37.80 14.85 -30.40
N TYR A 4 37.92 15.29 -29.14
CA TYR A 4 38.16 14.39 -28.01
C TYR A 4 36.88 13.69 -27.57
N PHE A 5 35.72 14.36 -27.72
CA PHE A 5 34.42 13.81 -27.37
C PHE A 5 34.02 12.70 -28.36
N ASP A 6 34.21 12.92 -29.67
CA ASP A 6 33.87 11.96 -30.73
C ASP A 6 34.61 10.62 -30.61
N LYS A 7 35.78 10.60 -29.95
CA LYS A 7 36.56 9.36 -29.71
C LYS A 7 35.92 8.44 -28.66
N TYR A 8 35.10 9.00 -27.77
CA TYR A 8 34.40 8.25 -26.71
C TYR A 8 32.92 7.99 -27.02
N VAL A 9 32.34 8.68 -28.01
CA VAL A 9 30.96 8.45 -28.49
C VAL A 9 30.66 6.97 -28.84
N PRO A 10 31.55 6.19 -29.48
CA PRO A 10 31.28 4.77 -29.75
C PRO A 10 31.37 3.85 -28.51
N TYR A 11 31.86 4.35 -27.37
CA TYR A 11 31.86 3.62 -26.09
C TYR A 11 30.67 3.99 -25.20
N LEU A 12 29.89 5.00 -25.58
CA LEU A 12 28.64 5.30 -24.89
C LEU A 12 27.63 4.17 -25.17
N PRO A 13 26.95 3.65 -24.14
CA PRO A 13 25.89 2.68 -24.36
C PRO A 13 24.83 3.27 -25.29
N ASP A 14 24.47 2.52 -26.33
CA ASP A 14 23.38 2.88 -27.24
C ASP A 14 22.15 3.34 -26.47
N LYS A 15 21.40 4.30 -27.03
CA LYS A 15 20.21 4.88 -26.38
C LYS A 15 19.25 3.78 -25.89
N HIS A 16 19.05 2.72 -26.67
CA HIS A 16 18.24 1.56 -26.30
C HIS A 16 18.82 0.76 -25.14
N THR A 17 20.13 0.53 -25.13
CA THR A 17 20.84 -0.17 -24.03
C THR A 17 20.74 0.63 -22.73
N SER A 18 20.89 1.95 -22.80
CA SER A 18 20.74 2.86 -21.66
C SER A 18 19.31 2.84 -21.09
N ILE A 19 18.29 2.87 -21.94
CA ILE A 19 16.88 2.77 -21.54
C ILE A 19 16.59 1.41 -20.88
N ASN A 20 17.09 0.32 -21.48
CA ASN A 20 16.90 -1.03 -20.94
C ASN A 20 17.58 -1.20 -19.58
N LEU A 21 18.77 -0.62 -19.40
CA LEU A 21 19.47 -0.59 -18.13
C LEU A 21 18.67 0.18 -17.08
N PHE A 22 18.20 1.38 -17.43
CA PHE A 22 17.38 2.18 -16.54
C PHE A 22 16.11 1.41 -16.11
N MET A 23 15.35 0.86 -17.06
CA MET A 23 14.16 0.06 -16.79
C MET A 23 14.42 -1.12 -15.85
N THR A 24 15.56 -1.81 -16.02
CA THR A 24 15.94 -2.95 -15.17
C THR A 24 16.22 -2.52 -13.73
N PHE A 25 16.86 -1.36 -13.53
CA PHE A 25 17.31 -0.89 -12.22
C PHE A 25 16.38 0.14 -11.55
N THR A 26 15.36 0.67 -12.24
CA THR A 26 14.36 1.57 -11.66
C THR A 26 13.79 1.05 -10.32
N PRO A 27 13.40 -0.24 -10.19
CA PRO A 27 12.92 -0.76 -8.92
C PRO A 27 13.95 -0.67 -7.79
N LEU A 28 15.23 -0.89 -8.10
CA LEU A 28 16.31 -0.82 -7.12
C LEU A 28 16.42 0.60 -6.56
N PHE A 29 16.31 1.62 -7.41
CA PHE A 29 16.37 3.01 -6.98
C PHE A 29 15.12 3.43 -6.21
N SER A 30 13.92 3.14 -6.72
CA SER A 30 12.67 3.56 -6.08
C SER A 30 12.45 2.88 -4.73
N TYR A 31 12.48 1.56 -4.69
CA TYR A 31 12.28 0.79 -3.46
C TYR A 31 13.50 0.82 -2.55
N GLY A 32 14.72 0.93 -3.10
CA GLY A 32 15.94 1.13 -2.30
C GLY A 32 15.94 2.42 -1.50
N SER A 33 15.45 3.52 -2.09
CA SER A 33 15.28 4.78 -1.35
C SER A 33 14.26 4.65 -0.20
N THR A 34 13.25 3.81 -0.39
CA THR A 34 12.23 3.50 0.63
C THR A 34 12.85 2.66 1.76
N CYS A 35 13.61 1.61 1.42
CA CYS A 35 14.37 0.80 2.36
C CYS A 35 15.29 1.67 3.23
N TYR A 36 16.11 2.51 2.60
CA TYR A 36 17.02 3.41 3.29
C TYR A 36 16.29 4.35 4.24
N SER A 37 15.12 4.85 3.84
CA SER A 37 14.34 5.72 4.73
C SER A 37 13.70 5.01 5.90
N ILE A 38 13.19 3.80 5.72
CA ILE A 38 12.63 3.02 6.84
C ILE A 38 13.77 2.70 7.81
N TYR A 39 14.95 2.34 7.29
CA TYR A 39 16.14 2.13 8.09
C TYR A 39 16.57 3.40 8.84
N LYS A 40 16.65 4.56 8.19
CA LYS A 40 17.06 5.81 8.86
C LYS A 40 16.04 6.27 9.91
N LYS A 41 14.75 6.10 9.64
CA LYS A 41 13.68 6.57 10.53
C LYS A 41 13.27 5.55 11.59
N GLN A 42 13.74 4.31 11.48
CA GLN A 42 13.41 3.20 12.39
C GLN A 42 11.88 2.95 12.50
N THR A 43 11.12 3.27 11.45
CA THR A 43 9.66 3.07 11.41
C THR A 43 9.16 2.79 10.01
N SER A 44 8.28 1.80 9.86
CA SER A 44 7.63 1.44 8.60
C SER A 44 6.21 2.00 8.45
N LEU A 45 5.73 2.86 9.37
CA LEU A 45 4.32 3.28 9.44
C LEU A 45 3.78 3.90 8.14
N GLY A 46 4.59 4.64 7.38
CA GLY A 46 4.16 5.32 6.15
C GLY A 46 4.16 4.47 4.88
N PHE A 47 4.52 3.19 4.97
CA PHE A 47 4.62 2.30 3.83
C PHE A 47 3.77 1.04 4.06
N SER A 48 2.92 0.69 3.10
CA SER A 48 2.12 -0.52 3.20
C SER A 48 2.94 -1.77 2.87
N ILE A 49 3.04 -2.68 3.84
CA ILE A 49 3.74 -3.97 3.69
C ILE A 49 3.04 -4.87 2.64
N ASP A 50 1.75 -4.62 2.35
CA ASP A 50 1.01 -5.33 1.32
C ASP A 50 1.53 -5.07 -0.10
N ILE A 51 2.17 -3.91 -0.34
CA ILE A 51 2.82 -3.58 -1.61
C ILE A 51 3.94 -4.58 -1.90
N CYS A 52 4.67 -5.02 -0.87
CA CYS A 52 5.66 -6.08 -1.06
C CYS A 52 4.98 -7.37 -1.53
N ALA A 53 3.84 -7.74 -0.95
CA ALA A 53 3.09 -8.94 -1.32
C ALA A 53 2.68 -8.91 -2.80
N THR A 54 2.02 -7.83 -3.24
CA THR A 54 1.53 -7.69 -4.60
C THR A 54 2.69 -7.70 -5.59
N MET A 55 3.78 -6.99 -5.30
CA MET A 55 4.95 -6.97 -6.17
C MET A 55 5.68 -8.30 -6.25
N PHE A 56 5.75 -9.05 -5.16
CA PHE A 56 6.29 -10.41 -5.18
C PHE A 56 5.44 -11.32 -6.05
N MET A 57 4.14 -11.39 -5.77
CA MET A 57 3.23 -12.28 -6.48
C MET A 57 3.19 -11.94 -7.98
N ALA A 58 3.08 -10.66 -8.33
CA ALA A 58 3.11 -10.21 -9.73
C ALA A 58 4.44 -10.54 -10.43
N SER A 59 5.58 -10.31 -9.78
CA SER A 59 6.90 -10.59 -10.39
C SER A 59 7.16 -12.08 -10.56
N ILE A 60 6.72 -12.91 -9.61
CA ILE A 60 6.79 -14.38 -9.72
C ILE A 60 5.94 -14.86 -10.89
N LEU A 61 4.69 -14.40 -10.98
CA LEU A 61 3.80 -14.75 -12.09
C LEU A 61 4.34 -14.29 -13.44
N ARG A 62 4.99 -13.11 -13.51
CA ARG A 62 5.66 -12.63 -14.73
C ARG A 62 6.81 -13.54 -15.17
N ILE A 63 7.65 -13.98 -14.24
CA ILE A 63 8.73 -14.94 -14.53
C ILE A 63 8.16 -16.28 -15.02
N LEU A 64 7.08 -16.77 -14.41
CA LEU A 64 6.43 -18.01 -14.84
C LEU A 64 5.73 -17.87 -16.20
N TYR A 65 5.10 -16.73 -16.47
CA TYR A 65 4.53 -16.40 -17.78
C TYR A 65 5.59 -16.38 -18.88
N TYR A 66 6.82 -15.93 -18.57
CA TYR A 66 7.92 -15.97 -19.53
C TYR A 66 8.25 -17.39 -20.00
N VAL A 67 8.09 -18.40 -19.13
CA VAL A 67 8.34 -19.80 -19.46
C VAL A 67 7.31 -20.33 -20.46
N THR A 68 6.06 -19.87 -20.39
CA THR A 68 4.98 -20.28 -21.32
C THR A 68 4.99 -19.44 -22.60
N SER A 69 5.21 -18.13 -22.47
CA SER A 69 5.23 -17.16 -23.57
C SER A 69 6.35 -16.15 -23.38
N PRO A 70 7.54 -16.39 -23.98
CA PRO A 70 8.69 -15.50 -23.85
C PRO A 70 8.38 -14.08 -24.34
N TYR A 71 8.84 -13.08 -23.60
CA TYR A 71 8.74 -11.66 -23.93
C TYR A 71 10.12 -10.97 -23.83
N GLU A 72 10.20 -9.65 -23.92
CA GLU A 72 11.44 -8.87 -23.83
C GLU A 72 12.30 -9.23 -22.59
N LEU A 73 13.57 -9.58 -22.81
CA LEU A 73 14.48 -10.02 -21.73
C LEU A 73 14.73 -8.94 -20.68
N THR A 74 14.63 -7.66 -21.06
CA THR A 74 14.74 -6.52 -20.15
C THR A 74 13.70 -6.58 -19.03
N LEU A 75 12.45 -6.91 -19.37
CA LEU A 75 11.35 -7.02 -18.40
C LEU A 75 11.50 -8.25 -17.48
N LEU A 76 12.11 -9.32 -17.99
CA LEU A 76 12.46 -10.49 -17.17
C LEU A 76 13.53 -10.12 -16.13
N ARG A 77 14.62 -9.46 -16.56
CA ARG A 77 15.67 -8.96 -15.67
C ARG A 77 15.10 -8.01 -14.60
N GLN A 78 14.20 -7.10 -15.01
CA GLN A 78 13.48 -6.21 -14.10
C GLN A 78 12.69 -6.98 -13.04
N SER A 79 12.02 -8.08 -13.41
CA SER A 79 11.24 -8.91 -12.50
C SER A 79 12.14 -9.62 -11.47
N CYS A 80 13.32 -10.08 -11.88
CA CYS A 80 14.32 -10.65 -10.98
C CYS A 80 14.87 -9.60 -9.99
N VAL A 81 15.23 -8.41 -10.48
CA VAL A 81 15.69 -7.30 -9.63
C VAL A 81 14.58 -6.89 -8.65
N MET A 82 13.33 -6.86 -9.11
CA MET A 82 12.16 -6.57 -8.28
C MET A 82 12.05 -7.54 -7.09
N ILE A 83 12.12 -8.85 -7.32
CA ILE A 83 12.07 -9.86 -6.24
C ILE A 83 13.20 -9.63 -5.22
N GLY A 84 14.41 -9.31 -5.68
CA GLY A 84 15.55 -9.01 -4.81
C GLY A 84 15.31 -7.80 -3.90
N ILE A 85 14.92 -6.65 -4.48
CA ILE A 85 14.70 -5.44 -3.68
C ILE A 85 13.46 -5.55 -2.78
N GLN A 86 12.41 -6.23 -3.22
CA GLN A 86 11.23 -6.47 -2.39
C GLN A 86 11.54 -7.39 -1.21
N SER A 87 12.49 -8.31 -1.36
CA SER A 87 12.96 -9.15 -0.24
C SER A 87 13.63 -8.32 0.84
N LEU A 88 14.48 -7.38 0.44
CA LEU A 88 15.10 -6.44 1.36
C LEU A 88 14.07 -5.51 2.01
N LEU A 89 13.15 -4.97 1.21
CA LEU A 89 12.12 -4.05 1.70
C LEU A 89 11.18 -4.73 2.69
N LEU A 90 10.74 -5.96 2.40
CA LEU A 90 9.91 -6.75 3.32
C LEU A 90 10.66 -7.01 4.63
N LYS A 91 11.91 -7.45 4.56
CA LYS A 91 12.74 -7.71 5.76
C LYS A 91 12.88 -6.47 6.65
N ILE A 92 13.21 -5.32 6.05
CA ILE A 92 13.37 -4.05 6.75
C ILE A 92 12.02 -3.58 7.32
N SER A 93 10.95 -3.68 6.55
CA SER A 93 9.62 -3.22 6.98
C SER A 93 9.05 -4.07 8.12
N LEU A 94 9.30 -5.38 8.13
CA LEU A 94 8.92 -6.26 9.23
C LEU A 94 9.74 -5.99 10.50
N ARG A 95 11.02 -5.65 10.36
CA ARG A 95 11.91 -5.33 11.49
C ARG A 95 11.53 -4.02 12.19
N TYR A 96 11.08 -3.02 11.44
CA TYR A 96 10.72 -1.69 11.95
C TYR A 96 9.20 -1.45 12.02
N ARG A 97 8.43 -2.54 12.15
CA ARG A 97 7.00 -2.49 12.43
C ARG A 97 6.79 -1.97 13.87
N PRO A 98 5.72 -1.19 14.15
CA PRO A 98 5.38 -0.81 15.52
C PRO A 98 5.30 -2.03 16.45
N ILE A 99 5.91 -1.90 17.64
CA ILE A 99 6.03 -2.97 18.64
C ILE A 99 4.66 -3.46 19.13
N ASN A 100 3.68 -2.55 19.19
CA ASN A 100 2.32 -2.83 19.67
C ASN A 100 1.42 -3.49 18.60
N TYR A 101 1.98 -3.93 17.47
CA TYR A 101 1.19 -4.61 16.45
C TYR A 101 0.80 -6.01 16.91
N ASP A 102 -0.49 -6.19 17.22
CA ASP A 102 -1.06 -7.52 17.47
C ASP A 102 -2.17 -7.85 16.46
N PRO A 103 -2.02 -8.93 15.66
CA PRO A 103 -3.04 -9.39 14.73
C PRO A 103 -4.36 -9.81 15.38
N GLU A 104 -4.35 -10.16 16.67
CA GLU A 104 -5.55 -10.61 17.39
C GLU A 104 -6.49 -9.46 17.77
N LEU A 105 -5.95 -8.25 17.89
CA LEU A 105 -6.69 -7.02 18.22
C LEU A 105 -7.32 -6.34 16.98
N LEU A 106 -7.17 -6.93 15.79
CA LEU A 106 -7.73 -6.38 14.56
C LEU A 106 -9.26 -6.50 14.54
N ILE A 107 -9.92 -5.47 13.99
CA ILE A 107 -11.38 -5.44 13.91
C ILE A 107 -11.88 -6.46 12.88
N ASN A 108 -12.90 -7.24 13.25
CA ASN A 108 -13.52 -8.17 12.32
C ASN A 108 -14.19 -7.43 11.15
N LEU A 109 -14.16 -8.03 9.96
CA LEU A 109 -14.82 -7.45 8.80
C LEU A 109 -16.33 -7.30 9.10
N PRO A 110 -16.96 -6.15 8.78
CA PRO A 110 -18.40 -5.99 9.01
C PRO A 110 -19.20 -6.99 8.19
N ASN A 111 -20.28 -7.50 8.77
CA ASN A 111 -21.18 -8.42 8.07
C ASN A 111 -21.79 -7.73 6.84
N PHE A 112 -21.87 -8.49 5.74
CA PHE A 112 -22.40 -7.99 4.47
C PHE A 112 -23.80 -7.39 4.62
N GLU A 113 -24.68 -8.09 5.34
CA GLU A 113 -26.05 -7.65 5.58
C GLU A 113 -26.12 -6.34 6.35
N ASN A 114 -25.27 -6.15 7.36
CA ASN A 114 -25.24 -4.94 8.16
C ASN A 114 -24.78 -3.73 7.32
N GLU A 115 -23.73 -3.92 6.52
CA GLU A 115 -23.23 -2.87 5.62
C GLU A 115 -24.25 -2.54 4.52
N LEU A 116 -24.93 -3.55 3.97
CA LEU A 116 -25.97 -3.38 2.96
C LEU A 116 -27.16 -2.62 3.54
N ASN A 117 -27.70 -3.08 4.68
CA ASN A 117 -28.83 -2.44 5.36
C ASN A 117 -28.50 -0.99 5.79
N GLY A 118 -27.23 -0.70 6.10
CA GLY A 118 -26.77 0.66 6.42
C GLY A 118 -26.73 1.61 5.21
N ARG A 119 -26.61 1.07 3.99
CA ARG A 119 -26.61 1.85 2.73
C ARG A 119 -27.98 1.94 2.08
N LEU A 120 -28.85 0.96 2.33
CA LEU A 120 -30.19 0.93 1.79
C LEU A 120 -31.09 1.99 2.44
N HIS A 121 -31.98 2.56 1.63
CA HIS A 121 -33.05 3.40 2.14
C HIS A 121 -33.91 2.58 3.12
N ARG A 122 -34.43 3.23 4.17
CA ARG A 122 -35.22 2.59 5.23
C ARG A 122 -36.38 1.71 4.72
N ARG A 123 -36.94 2.02 3.53
CA ARG A 123 -38.01 1.24 2.89
C ARG A 123 -37.56 -0.06 2.20
N LEU A 124 -36.27 -0.18 1.88
CA LEU A 124 -35.66 -1.32 1.19
C LEU A 124 -34.85 -2.22 2.13
N SER A 125 -34.64 -1.78 3.37
CA SER A 125 -33.93 -2.57 4.39
C SER A 125 -34.74 -3.82 4.75
N SER A 126 -34.03 -4.92 4.98
CA SER A 126 -34.60 -6.23 5.39
C SER A 126 -35.50 -6.17 6.62
N SER A 127 -35.34 -5.15 7.47
CA SER A 127 -36.18 -4.89 8.65
C SER A 127 -37.57 -4.34 8.35
N HIS A 128 -37.84 -3.87 7.12
CA HIS A 128 -39.13 -3.30 6.72
C HIS A 128 -39.71 -3.88 5.42
N ALA A 129 -38.92 -4.64 4.65
CA ALA A 129 -39.31 -5.17 3.34
C ALA A 129 -40.53 -6.13 3.37
N ILE A 130 -40.89 -6.66 4.54
CA ILE A 130 -42.01 -7.61 4.69
C ILE A 130 -43.36 -6.88 4.96
N VAL A 131 -43.37 -5.57 5.26
CA VAL A 131 -44.53 -4.96 5.93
C VAL A 131 -45.55 -4.25 5.01
N GLU A 132 -45.24 -3.73 3.81
CA GLU A 132 -46.26 -3.00 3.03
C GLU A 132 -46.12 -3.13 1.50
N HIS A 133 -46.77 -4.14 0.92
CA HIS A 133 -46.98 -4.23 -0.54
C HIS A 133 -48.00 -3.19 -1.07
N GLU A 134 -48.78 -2.53 -0.21
CA GLU A 134 -49.82 -1.56 -0.64
C GLU A 134 -49.29 -0.20 -1.10
N ARG A 135 -47.98 0.06 -0.97
CA ARG A 135 -47.41 1.40 -1.21
C ARG A 135 -46.97 1.65 -2.66
N TYR A 136 -46.92 0.63 -3.52
CA TYR A 136 -46.52 0.78 -4.92
C TYR A 136 -47.72 1.07 -5.82
N LYS A 137 -47.83 2.31 -6.31
CA LYS A 137 -48.87 2.71 -7.26
C LYS A 137 -48.47 2.44 -8.71
N ASN A 138 -47.18 2.47 -9.03
CA ASN A 138 -46.64 2.31 -10.39
C ASN A 138 -45.56 1.22 -10.45
N VAL A 139 -45.53 0.47 -11.56
CA VAL A 139 -44.50 -0.55 -11.84
C VAL A 139 -43.09 0.06 -11.96
N LEU A 140 -43.01 1.33 -12.41
CA LEU A 140 -41.74 2.04 -12.54
C LEU A 140 -41.03 2.21 -11.19
N ASP A 141 -41.78 2.47 -10.12
CA ASP A 141 -41.24 2.64 -8.76
C ASP A 141 -40.64 1.32 -8.24
N VAL A 142 -41.26 0.19 -8.59
CA VAL A 142 -40.76 -1.15 -8.26
C VAL A 142 -39.44 -1.44 -8.99
N LEU A 143 -39.38 -1.18 -10.30
CA LEU A 143 -38.17 -1.39 -11.10
C LEU A 143 -37.00 -0.52 -10.61
N GLN A 144 -37.28 0.74 -10.27
CA GLN A 144 -36.28 1.65 -9.71
C GLN A 144 -35.74 1.13 -8.37
N ASP A 145 -36.61 0.65 -7.47
CA ASP A 145 -36.21 0.12 -6.17
C ASP A 145 -35.40 -1.18 -6.30
N TYR A 146 -35.72 -2.06 -7.26
CA TYR A 146 -34.87 -3.22 -7.60
C TYR A 146 -33.51 -2.81 -8.17
N ALA A 147 -33.45 -1.80 -9.03
CA ALA A 147 -32.19 -1.29 -9.58
C ALA A 147 -31.31 -0.68 -8.47
N ILE A 148 -31.91 0.09 -7.55
CA ILE A 148 -31.21 0.66 -6.38
C ILE A 148 -30.69 -0.46 -5.47
N LEU A 149 -31.48 -1.50 -5.23
CA LEU A 149 -31.05 -2.66 -4.43
C LEU A 149 -29.87 -3.38 -5.10
N ALA A 150 -29.96 -3.66 -6.39
CA ALA A 150 -28.87 -4.31 -7.15
C ALA A 150 -27.59 -3.46 -7.11
N LEU A 151 -27.69 -2.15 -7.31
CA LEU A 151 -26.55 -1.24 -7.23
C LEU A 151 -25.92 -1.23 -5.84
N ASN A 152 -26.73 -1.12 -4.77
CA ASN A 152 -26.23 -1.13 -3.39
C ASN A 152 -25.63 -2.48 -3.00
N TYR A 153 -26.14 -3.59 -3.53
CA TYR A 153 -25.54 -4.91 -3.36
C TYR A 153 -24.14 -4.95 -3.98
N VAL A 154 -23.98 -4.47 -5.22
CA VAL A 154 -22.69 -4.38 -5.91
C VAL A 154 -21.73 -3.44 -5.17
N VAL A 155 -22.19 -2.25 -4.77
CA VAL A 155 -21.38 -1.27 -4.02
C VAL A 155 -20.95 -1.84 -2.66
N THR A 156 -21.82 -2.58 -1.96
CA THR A 156 -21.48 -3.22 -0.69
C THR A 156 -20.45 -4.32 -0.89
N ALA A 157 -20.61 -5.16 -1.92
CA ALA A 157 -19.64 -6.19 -2.28
C ALA A 157 -18.27 -5.57 -2.62
N LEU A 158 -18.24 -4.52 -3.44
CA LEU A 158 -17.02 -3.79 -3.77
C LEU A 158 -16.39 -3.12 -2.55
N SER A 159 -17.21 -2.51 -1.67
CA SER A 159 -16.71 -1.88 -0.46
C SER A 159 -16.07 -2.90 0.48
N LEU A 160 -16.65 -4.09 0.63
CA LEU A 160 -16.07 -5.17 1.44
C LEU A 160 -14.80 -5.72 0.79
N PHE A 161 -14.79 -5.87 -0.53
CA PHE A 161 -13.59 -6.24 -1.27
C PHE A 161 -12.44 -5.26 -1.02
N VAL A 162 -12.70 -3.94 -1.08
CA VAL A 162 -11.69 -2.93 -0.77
C VAL A 162 -11.24 -3.00 0.69
N LYS A 163 -12.16 -3.24 1.64
CA LYS A 163 -11.82 -3.42 3.07
C LYS A 163 -10.89 -4.61 3.32
N LEU A 164 -10.87 -5.63 2.45
CA LEU A 164 -9.89 -6.73 2.54
C LEU A 164 -8.45 -6.27 2.33
N PHE A 165 -8.22 -5.18 1.59
CA PHE A 165 -6.89 -4.61 1.39
C PHE A 165 -6.47 -3.65 2.52
N ASP A 166 -7.37 -3.35 3.45
CA ASP A 166 -6.99 -2.61 4.64
C ASP A 166 -6.27 -3.55 5.62
N VAL A 167 -5.24 -3.04 6.27
CA VAL A 167 -4.53 -3.75 7.34
C VAL A 167 -5.32 -3.66 8.66
N TYR A 168 -6.25 -2.72 8.78
CA TYR A 168 -7.08 -2.52 9.98
C TYR A 168 -8.07 -3.65 10.23
N PHE A 169 -8.68 -4.16 9.16
CA PHE A 169 -9.62 -5.26 9.24
C PHE A 169 -8.89 -6.60 9.24
N LYS A 170 -9.37 -7.52 10.06
CA LYS A 170 -8.89 -8.89 10.11
C LYS A 170 -9.21 -9.60 8.81
N ARG A 171 -8.17 -9.99 8.06
CA ARG A 171 -8.34 -10.74 6.81
C ARG A 171 -8.63 -12.21 7.09
N PRO A 172 -9.28 -12.91 6.14
CA PRO A 172 -9.36 -14.37 6.16
C PRO A 172 -7.97 -14.98 6.37
N CYS A 173 -7.84 -15.88 7.34
CA CYS A 173 -6.58 -16.55 7.71
C CYS A 173 -5.43 -15.60 8.11
N LEU A 174 -5.72 -14.33 8.47
CA LEU A 174 -4.71 -13.30 8.74
C LEU A 174 -3.72 -13.12 7.60
N PHE A 175 -4.20 -13.26 6.35
CA PHE A 175 -3.36 -13.18 5.16
C PHE A 175 -2.49 -11.91 5.17
N TRP A 176 -1.17 -12.10 5.14
CA TRP A 176 -0.17 -11.01 5.15
C TRP A 176 -0.20 -10.10 6.39
N GLN A 177 -0.91 -10.50 7.45
CA GLN A 177 -1.04 -9.80 8.73
C GLN A 177 -0.39 -10.58 9.89
N TRP A 178 0.52 -11.50 9.60
CA TRP A 178 1.14 -12.35 10.63
C TRP A 178 2.11 -11.57 11.53
N LYS A 179 2.21 -11.98 12.80
CA LYS A 179 3.20 -11.47 13.76
C LYS A 179 4.61 -11.98 13.45
N GLU A 180 4.72 -13.25 13.07
CA GLU A 180 5.99 -13.90 12.77
C GLU A 180 6.43 -13.66 11.32
N GLU A 181 7.66 -13.16 11.15
CA GLU A 181 8.29 -12.99 9.83
C GLU A 181 8.34 -14.29 9.02
N LYS A 182 8.58 -15.44 9.67
CA LYS A 182 8.71 -16.75 8.99
C LYS A 182 7.49 -17.11 8.16
N LYS A 183 6.28 -16.69 8.56
CA LYS A 183 5.03 -17.00 7.86
C LYS A 183 4.96 -16.31 6.48
N TYR A 184 5.50 -15.10 6.35
CA TYR A 184 5.58 -14.38 5.08
C TYR A 184 6.43 -15.13 4.05
N TRP A 185 7.65 -15.52 4.44
CA TRP A 185 8.55 -16.26 3.56
C TRP A 185 8.02 -17.65 3.21
N LYS A 186 7.41 -18.36 4.18
CA LYS A 186 6.75 -19.65 3.91
C LYS A 186 5.64 -19.51 2.86
N TYR A 187 4.81 -18.47 2.95
CA TYR A 187 3.80 -18.20 1.94
C TYR A 187 4.41 -17.96 0.56
N LEU A 188 5.47 -17.13 0.46
CA LEU A 188 6.13 -16.85 -0.82
C LEU A 188 6.72 -18.10 -1.48
N VAL A 189 7.36 -18.97 -0.68
CA VAL A 189 7.89 -20.26 -1.16
C VAL A 189 6.74 -21.16 -1.63
N TYR A 190 5.66 -21.25 -0.85
CA TYR A 190 4.48 -22.04 -1.21
C TYR A 190 3.82 -21.53 -2.50
N PHE A 191 3.56 -20.22 -2.60
CA PHE A 191 2.99 -19.58 -3.80
C PHE A 191 3.86 -19.85 -5.03
N THR A 192 5.16 -19.64 -4.92
CA THR A 192 6.11 -19.90 -6.02
C THR A 192 6.09 -21.38 -6.41
N GLY A 193 6.14 -22.29 -5.44
CA GLY A 193 6.14 -23.74 -5.69
C GLY A 193 4.87 -24.22 -6.39
N VAL A 194 3.70 -23.82 -5.90
CA VAL A 194 2.41 -24.18 -6.50
C VAL A 194 2.30 -23.70 -7.94
N PHE A 195 2.56 -22.41 -8.19
CA PHE A 195 2.46 -21.88 -9.55
C PHE A 195 3.55 -22.44 -10.47
N SER A 196 4.77 -22.71 -9.96
CA SER A 196 5.83 -23.34 -10.76
C SER A 196 5.46 -24.76 -11.18
N VAL A 197 4.92 -25.58 -10.26
CA VAL A 197 4.46 -26.95 -10.59
C VAL A 197 3.33 -26.89 -11.62
N LEU A 198 2.33 -26.02 -11.41
CA LEU A 198 1.26 -25.84 -12.37
C LEU A 198 1.80 -25.39 -13.74
N THR A 199 2.81 -24.52 -13.77
CA THR A 199 3.41 -24.03 -15.01
C THR A 199 4.13 -25.14 -15.75
N LEU A 200 4.89 -25.98 -15.05
CA LEU A 200 5.56 -27.11 -15.67
C LEU A 200 4.57 -28.15 -16.23
N LEU A 201 3.43 -28.37 -15.54
CA LEU A 201 2.40 -29.32 -15.98
C LEU A 201 1.55 -28.79 -17.14
N LEU A 202 1.30 -27.48 -17.19
CA LEU A 202 0.35 -26.87 -18.13
C LEU A 202 1.03 -25.90 -19.13
N LYS A 203 2.35 -25.97 -19.29
CA LYS A 203 3.11 -25.03 -20.14
C LYS A 203 2.62 -24.94 -21.57
N ASP A 204 2.15 -26.05 -22.14
CA ASP A 204 1.70 -26.14 -23.53
C ASP A 204 0.26 -25.65 -23.72
N SER A 205 -0.46 -25.38 -22.62
CA SER A 205 -1.84 -24.90 -22.65
C SER A 205 -1.89 -23.38 -22.80
N VAL A 206 -2.44 -22.92 -23.92
CA VAL A 206 -2.70 -21.49 -24.18
C VAL A 206 -3.64 -20.89 -23.12
N PHE A 207 -4.63 -21.66 -22.66
CA PHE A 207 -5.54 -21.22 -21.61
C PHE A 207 -4.79 -20.89 -20.31
N TYR A 208 -3.85 -21.75 -19.92
CA TYR A 208 -3.07 -21.54 -18.70
C TYR A 208 -2.12 -20.33 -18.83
N SER A 209 -1.46 -20.18 -19.98
CA SER A 209 -0.62 -19.01 -20.26
C SER A 209 -1.42 -17.70 -20.12
N ASN A 210 -2.60 -17.64 -20.74
CA ASN A 210 -3.49 -16.49 -20.63
C ASN A 210 -3.96 -16.25 -19.19
N PHE A 211 -4.28 -17.32 -18.45
CA PHE A 211 -4.69 -17.23 -17.06
C PHE A 211 -3.60 -16.62 -16.16
N ILE A 212 -2.35 -17.10 -16.23
CA ILE A 212 -1.24 -16.50 -15.47
C ILE A 212 -1.06 -15.04 -15.87
N GLY A 213 -1.05 -14.73 -17.17
CA GLY A 213 -0.84 -13.38 -17.66
C GLY A 213 -1.89 -12.42 -17.10
N ILE A 214 -3.17 -12.78 -17.19
CA ILE A 214 -4.29 -11.98 -16.66
C ILE A 214 -4.21 -11.87 -15.13
N LEU A 215 -3.91 -12.97 -14.43
CA LEU A 215 -3.78 -12.98 -12.97
C LEU A 215 -2.64 -12.06 -12.49
N GLY A 216 -1.49 -12.11 -13.17
CA GLY A 216 -0.34 -11.25 -12.87
C GLY A 216 -0.67 -9.78 -13.04
N LEU A 217 -1.32 -9.41 -14.16
CA LEU A 217 -1.78 -8.03 -14.40
C LEU A 217 -2.81 -7.58 -13.39
N PHE A 218 -3.73 -8.46 -12.99
CA PHE A 218 -4.75 -8.15 -12.00
C PHE A 218 -4.14 -7.89 -10.62
N ILE A 219 -3.17 -8.72 -10.19
CA ILE A 219 -2.47 -8.50 -8.92
C ILE A 219 -1.64 -7.21 -8.97
N GLU A 220 -0.97 -6.93 -10.09
CA GLU A 220 -0.18 -5.72 -10.28
C GLU A 220 -1.05 -4.47 -10.26
N SER A 221 -2.21 -4.50 -10.92
CA SER A 221 -3.11 -3.33 -10.99
C SER A 221 -3.75 -2.96 -9.65
N LEU A 222 -3.78 -3.88 -8.68
CA LEU A 222 -4.25 -3.64 -7.31
C LEU A 222 -3.18 -3.08 -6.37
N LEU A 223 -1.93 -2.99 -6.81
CA LEU A 223 -0.81 -2.49 -6.00
C LEU A 223 -1.08 -1.17 -5.26
N PRO A 224 -1.72 -0.15 -5.88
CA PRO A 224 -1.88 1.14 -5.21
C PRO A 224 -2.91 1.10 -4.07
N LEU A 225 -3.82 0.13 -4.09
CA LEU A 225 -4.99 0.09 -3.20
C LEU A 225 -4.63 0.04 -1.70
N PRO A 226 -3.72 -0.83 -1.22
CA PRO A 226 -3.30 -0.81 0.19
C PRO A 226 -2.68 0.53 0.64
N GLN A 227 -2.02 1.25 -0.27
CA GLN A 227 -1.38 2.52 0.06
C GLN A 227 -2.41 3.65 0.20
N ILE A 228 -3.44 3.68 -0.66
CA ILE A 228 -4.57 4.62 -0.55
C ILE A 228 -5.25 4.49 0.82
N LEU A 229 -5.50 3.25 1.24
CA LEU A 229 -6.14 2.96 2.53
C LEU A 229 -5.24 3.38 3.70
N LEU A 230 -3.93 3.08 3.60
CA LEU A 230 -2.96 3.48 4.60
C LEU A 230 -2.88 5.00 4.77
N LEU A 231 -2.78 5.77 3.69
CA LEU A 231 -2.71 7.24 3.75
C LEU A 231 -4.00 7.84 4.32
N THR A 232 -5.15 7.26 3.96
CA THR A 232 -6.45 7.67 4.51
C THR A 232 -6.53 7.46 6.02
N ARG A 233 -5.88 6.43 6.57
CA ARG A 233 -5.83 6.20 8.02
C ARG A 233 -4.81 7.08 8.72
N LEU A 234 -3.60 7.17 8.19
CA LEU A 234 -2.51 7.91 8.84
C LEU A 234 -2.76 9.41 8.86
N GLN A 235 -3.58 9.94 7.93
CA GLN A 235 -3.82 11.38 7.77
C GLN A 235 -2.50 12.19 7.72
N SER A 236 -1.44 11.57 7.21
CA SER A 236 -0.11 12.15 7.14
C SER A 236 0.76 11.48 6.08
N VAL A 237 1.60 12.29 5.42
CA VAL A 237 2.56 11.82 4.39
C VAL A 237 4.01 11.82 4.89
N LYS A 238 4.26 12.10 6.18
CA LYS A 238 5.62 12.26 6.73
C LYS A 238 6.56 11.09 6.41
N ASN A 239 6.02 9.87 6.35
CA ASN A 239 6.79 8.64 6.15
C ASN A 239 6.62 8.01 4.76
N PHE A 240 5.83 8.63 3.88
CA PHE A 240 5.67 8.19 2.50
C PHE A 240 6.70 8.84 1.58
N LYS A 241 7.15 8.12 0.55
CA LYS A 241 8.23 8.58 -0.35
C LYS A 241 7.69 9.08 -1.67
N ILE A 242 7.96 10.37 -1.94
CA ILE A 242 7.59 11.00 -3.21
C ILE A 242 8.28 10.33 -4.41
N ILE A 243 9.55 9.90 -4.27
CA ILE A 243 10.26 9.21 -5.36
C ILE A 243 9.61 7.88 -5.72
N LEU A 244 9.01 7.19 -4.75
CA LEU A 244 8.27 5.95 -4.99
C LEU A 244 7.01 6.25 -5.82
N LEU A 245 6.22 7.25 -5.40
CA LEU A 245 5.03 7.72 -6.12
C LEU A 245 5.34 8.15 -7.56
N LEU A 246 6.39 8.96 -7.74
CA LEU A 246 6.81 9.40 -9.07
C LEU A 246 7.25 8.23 -9.95
N SER A 247 7.88 7.21 -9.37
CA SER A 247 8.27 6.00 -10.12
C SER A 247 7.07 5.19 -10.60
N TRP A 248 6.00 5.11 -9.80
CA TRP A 248 4.76 4.43 -10.20
C TRP A 248 4.05 5.17 -11.32
N LEU A 249 3.81 6.47 -11.16
CA LEU A 249 3.20 7.31 -12.20
C LEU A 249 3.99 7.31 -13.51
N GLY A 250 5.33 7.45 -13.42
CA GLY A 250 6.20 7.42 -14.60
C GLY A 250 6.23 6.05 -15.28
N GLY A 251 6.21 4.97 -14.49
CA GLY A 251 6.12 3.60 -14.99
C GLY A 251 4.81 3.33 -15.71
N ASP A 252 3.69 3.72 -15.13
CA ASP A 252 2.37 3.52 -15.71
C ASP A 252 2.15 4.37 -16.95
N LEU A 253 2.67 5.61 -16.97
CA LEU A 253 2.63 6.45 -18.16
C LEU A 253 3.41 5.79 -19.30
N THR A 254 4.61 5.29 -19.03
CA THR A 254 5.43 4.58 -20.01
C THR A 254 4.74 3.31 -20.52
N LYS A 255 4.14 2.53 -19.61
CA LYS A 255 3.40 1.30 -19.93
C LYS A 255 2.20 1.60 -20.83
N ILE A 256 1.38 2.59 -20.48
CA ILE A 256 0.22 3.00 -21.28
C ILE A 256 0.65 3.56 -22.64
N SER A 257 1.70 4.40 -22.70
CA SER A 257 2.23 4.90 -23.98
C SER A 257 2.70 3.76 -24.88
N TYR A 258 3.39 2.76 -24.34
CA TYR A 258 3.78 1.57 -25.10
C TYR A 258 2.55 0.79 -25.59
N LEU A 259 1.53 0.60 -24.76
CA LEU A 259 0.33 -0.14 -25.13
C LEU A 259 -0.57 0.58 -26.14
N LEU A 260 -0.56 1.92 -26.18
CA LEU A 260 -1.38 2.68 -27.12
C LEU A 260 -0.68 2.92 -28.46
N PHE A 261 0.64 3.17 -28.46
CA PHE A 261 1.37 3.60 -29.65
C PHE A 261 2.38 2.57 -30.17
N GLY A 262 2.75 1.58 -29.36
CA GLY A 262 3.86 0.67 -29.64
C GLY A 262 3.47 -0.64 -30.30
N THR A 263 2.18 -1.01 -30.39
CA THR A 263 1.79 -2.33 -30.91
C THR A 263 0.37 -2.33 -31.50
N ASN A 264 0.18 -3.03 -32.63
CA ASN A 264 -1.08 -3.02 -33.38
C ASN A 264 -2.09 -4.11 -32.94
N ASN A 265 -1.66 -5.12 -32.17
CA ASN A 265 -2.46 -6.29 -31.80
C ASN A 265 -2.40 -6.57 -30.28
N ILE A 266 -2.91 -5.64 -29.46
CA ILE A 266 -2.96 -5.79 -28.00
C ILE A 266 -4.37 -6.17 -27.55
N SER A 267 -4.48 -7.10 -26.62
CA SER A 267 -5.77 -7.40 -25.99
C SER A 267 -6.22 -6.25 -25.08
N ILE A 268 -7.48 -5.85 -25.21
CA ILE A 268 -8.10 -4.72 -24.48
C ILE A 268 -7.90 -4.83 -22.96
N ILE A 269 -7.81 -6.05 -22.42
CA ILE A 269 -7.58 -6.30 -21.00
C ILE A 269 -6.29 -5.67 -20.45
N PHE A 270 -5.20 -5.63 -21.23
CA PHE A 270 -3.94 -5.01 -20.81
C PHE A 270 -4.08 -3.49 -20.68
N ILE A 271 -4.80 -2.87 -21.61
CA ILE A 271 -5.07 -1.43 -21.62
C ILE A 271 -5.97 -1.07 -20.43
N LEU A 272 -7.05 -1.83 -20.22
CA LEU A 272 -7.97 -1.61 -19.09
C LEU A 272 -7.26 -1.76 -17.75
N ALA A 273 -6.41 -2.79 -17.58
CA ALA A 273 -5.64 -2.99 -16.36
C ALA A 273 -4.64 -1.83 -16.11
N GLY A 274 -3.95 -1.36 -17.17
CA GLY A 274 -3.03 -0.23 -17.08
C GLY A 274 -3.73 1.08 -16.72
N LEU A 275 -4.88 1.37 -17.34
CA LEU A 275 -5.70 2.54 -17.02
C LEU A 275 -6.26 2.47 -15.59
N PHE A 276 -6.71 1.30 -15.15
CA PHE A 276 -7.17 1.09 -13.79
C PHE A 276 -6.04 1.35 -12.77
N GLN A 277 -4.86 0.78 -12.99
CA GLN A 277 -3.70 1.00 -12.12
C GLN A 277 -3.32 2.49 -12.05
N MET A 278 -3.22 3.16 -13.21
CA MET A 278 -2.94 4.59 -13.30
C MET A 278 -3.99 5.43 -12.55
N SER A 279 -5.27 5.05 -12.63
CA SER A 279 -6.33 5.78 -11.91
C SER A 279 -6.15 5.71 -10.39
N LEU A 280 -5.71 4.57 -9.86
CA LEU A 280 -5.44 4.42 -8.43
C LEU A 280 -4.18 5.19 -8.01
N ASP A 281 -3.13 5.21 -8.84
CA ASP A 281 -1.93 6.01 -8.57
C ASP A 281 -2.22 7.51 -8.56
N LEU A 282 -3.11 7.99 -9.43
CA LEU A 282 -3.59 9.36 -9.40
C LEU A 282 -4.37 9.68 -8.10
N ILE A 283 -5.11 8.72 -7.55
CA ILE A 283 -5.75 8.89 -6.24
C ILE A 283 -4.69 9.04 -5.14
N ILE A 284 -3.62 8.24 -5.15
CA ILE A 284 -2.50 8.42 -4.20
C ILE A 284 -1.87 9.80 -4.36
N ALA A 285 -1.63 10.23 -5.60
CA ALA A 285 -1.05 11.54 -5.87
C ALA A 285 -1.93 12.68 -5.35
N TYR A 286 -3.24 12.59 -5.57
CA TYR A 286 -4.22 13.54 -5.04
C TYR A 286 -4.23 13.56 -3.50
N GLN A 287 -4.31 12.39 -2.85
CA GLN A 287 -4.25 12.29 -1.39
C GLN A 287 -2.94 12.86 -0.84
N TYR A 288 -1.82 12.59 -1.51
CA TYR A 288 -0.52 13.09 -1.11
C TYR A 288 -0.47 14.63 -1.13
N ILE A 289 -0.96 15.25 -2.21
CA ILE A 289 -1.01 16.71 -2.35
C ILE A 289 -1.91 17.31 -1.25
N ILE A 290 -3.11 16.76 -1.03
CA ILE A 290 -4.00 17.32 -0.01
C ILE A 290 -3.38 17.22 1.38
N LEU A 291 -2.86 16.05 1.78
CA LEU A 291 -2.27 15.88 3.13
C LEU A 291 -1.06 16.76 3.33
N LYS A 292 -0.33 17.04 2.24
CA LYS A 292 0.88 17.85 2.29
C LYS A 292 0.59 19.34 2.42
N TRP A 293 -0.45 19.85 1.76
CA TRP A 293 -0.78 21.28 1.73
C TRP A 293 -1.88 21.71 2.71
N TYR A 294 -2.97 20.94 2.79
CA TYR A 294 -4.13 21.29 3.61
C TYR A 294 -4.14 20.60 4.98
N GLY A 295 -3.32 19.56 5.16
CA GLY A 295 -3.24 18.82 6.41
C GLY A 295 -4.29 17.71 6.52
N PRO A 296 -4.50 17.15 7.74
CA PRO A 296 -5.48 16.09 7.96
C PRO A 296 -6.90 16.61 7.70
N TRP A 297 -7.71 15.83 6.97
CA TRP A 297 -9.12 16.15 6.66
C TRP A 297 -10.12 15.26 7.42
N LYS A 298 -9.61 14.30 8.19
CA LYS A 298 -10.38 13.62 9.23
C LYS A 298 -9.83 14.06 10.57
N GLU A 299 -10.73 14.35 11.50
CA GLU A 299 -10.41 14.40 12.93
C GLU A 299 -9.60 13.13 13.28
N PRO A 300 -8.50 13.23 14.04
CA PRO A 300 -7.90 12.03 14.62
C PRO A 300 -9.02 11.29 15.36
N PHE A 301 -9.18 10.00 15.09
CA PHE A 301 -10.14 9.16 15.82
C PHE A 301 -9.72 9.17 17.31
N LEU A 302 -10.29 10.09 18.08
CA LEU A 302 -10.28 10.07 19.54
C LEU A 302 -11.32 9.03 19.96
N ASP A 303 -11.00 7.75 19.79
CA ASP A 303 -11.75 6.74 20.54
C ASP A 303 -11.33 6.88 22.01
N SER A 304 -12.28 7.25 22.86
CA SER A 304 -12.05 7.83 24.20
C SER A 304 -11.46 6.85 25.23
N GLY A 305 -10.87 5.74 24.80
CA GLY A 305 -10.19 4.75 25.64
C GLY A 305 -8.65 4.71 25.48
N ASP A 306 -8.12 5.01 24.30
CA ASP A 306 -6.69 4.79 24.00
C ASP A 306 -5.79 5.97 24.37
N ASP A 307 -6.35 7.18 24.49
CA ASP A 307 -5.59 8.38 24.89
C ASP A 307 -5.30 8.46 26.39
N LEU A 308 -6.02 7.73 27.26
CA LEU A 308 -5.61 7.65 28.66
C LEU A 308 -4.29 6.88 28.77
N ILE A 309 -4.14 5.81 27.98
CA ILE A 309 -2.94 4.97 27.96
C ILE A 309 -1.79 5.71 27.25
N ASN A 310 -2.05 6.38 26.12
CA ASN A 310 -1.02 7.14 25.42
C ASN A 310 -0.58 8.40 26.18
N ASN A 311 -1.49 9.11 26.87
CA ASN A 311 -1.12 10.27 27.69
C ASN A 311 -0.39 9.87 28.99
N LEU A 312 -0.68 8.71 29.57
CA LEU A 312 0.10 8.16 30.71
C LEU A 312 1.52 7.72 30.28
N ILE A 313 1.68 7.22 29.05
CA ILE A 313 2.98 6.81 28.51
C ILE A 313 3.81 8.02 28.08
N LEU A 314 3.20 9.06 27.53
CA LEU A 314 3.90 10.29 27.13
C LEU A 314 4.31 11.16 28.34
N ASN A 315 3.52 11.18 29.43
CA ASN A 315 3.89 11.92 30.64
C ASN A 315 4.96 11.23 31.51
N ASN A 316 5.15 9.91 31.38
CA ASN A 316 6.21 9.20 32.10
C ASN A 316 7.61 9.34 31.48
N ASN A 317 7.70 9.78 30.21
CA ASN A 317 8.98 10.06 29.56
C ASN A 317 9.38 11.54 29.61
N SER A 318 8.45 12.45 29.92
CA SER A 318 8.75 13.87 30.15
C SER A 318 9.11 14.17 31.61
N THR A 319 8.70 13.34 32.57
CA THR A 319 9.07 13.51 33.98
C THR A 319 10.54 13.19 34.25
N SER A 320 11.15 12.27 33.49
CA SER A 320 12.58 11.94 33.65
C SER A 320 13.53 13.01 33.12
N GLU A 321 13.13 13.81 32.13
CA GLU A 321 13.98 14.91 31.62
C GLU A 321 13.79 16.20 32.43
N ILE A 322 12.60 16.44 33.01
CA ILE A 322 12.32 17.65 33.81
C ILE A 322 12.89 17.53 35.24
N GLU A 323 12.96 16.33 35.83
CA GLU A 323 13.60 16.14 37.15
C GLU A 323 15.14 16.27 37.11
N LEU A 324 15.78 15.99 35.97
CA LEU A 324 17.23 16.14 35.81
C LEU A 324 17.65 17.62 35.66
N ASP A 325 16.84 18.45 34.99
CA ASP A 325 17.10 19.90 34.86
C ASP A 325 16.84 20.69 36.15
N LEU A 326 16.00 20.16 37.05
CA LEU A 326 15.71 20.80 38.35
C LEU A 326 16.72 20.43 39.45
N LEU A 327 17.48 19.34 39.28
CA LEU A 327 18.55 18.94 40.20
C LEU A 327 19.90 19.61 39.88
N GLU A 328 20.11 20.17 38.68
CA GLU A 328 21.32 20.90 38.31
C GLU A 328 21.31 22.38 38.77
N LYS A 329 20.20 22.86 39.36
CA LYS A 329 20.00 24.29 39.68
C LYS A 329 19.84 24.65 41.16
N GLN A 330 20.34 23.82 42.08
CA GLN A 330 20.41 24.14 43.51
C GLN A 330 21.86 24.52 43.90
N PRO A 331 22.14 25.78 44.30
CA PRO A 331 23.45 26.12 44.87
C PRO A 331 23.59 25.55 46.29
N SER A 332 24.80 25.10 46.61
CA SER A 332 25.21 24.43 47.85
C SER A 332 24.99 25.28 49.12
N PRO A 333 24.83 24.65 50.31
CA PRO A 333 24.69 25.37 51.56
C PRO A 333 26.04 25.65 52.24
N LEU A 334 26.05 26.75 53.01
CA LEU A 334 27.00 27.19 54.05
C LEU A 334 28.14 28.13 53.61
N THR A 335 28.09 29.37 54.10
CA THR A 335 28.91 29.81 55.25
C THR A 335 28.51 31.20 55.78
N LYS A 336 28.66 31.35 57.10
CA LYS A 336 28.33 32.50 57.96
C LYS A 336 29.04 33.80 57.59
N SER A 337 28.38 34.95 57.79
CA SER A 337 29.01 36.21 58.27
C SER A 337 27.97 37.30 58.58
N THR A 338 27.71 37.47 59.88
CA THR A 338 27.64 38.74 60.65
C THR A 338 26.96 40.01 60.12
N SER A 339 26.24 40.62 61.09
CA SER A 339 25.96 42.07 61.29
C SER A 339 24.95 42.71 60.32
N SER A 340 24.03 43.59 60.70
CA SER A 340 23.58 44.20 61.96
C SER A 340 22.55 45.27 61.55
N LEU A 341 21.68 45.69 62.48
CA LEU A 341 20.94 46.97 62.48
C LEU A 341 19.73 47.04 61.50
N ILE A 342 18.59 47.66 61.77
CA ILE A 342 17.87 48.23 62.94
C ILE A 342 16.66 48.95 62.29
N ILE A 343 15.48 48.96 62.95
CA ILE A 343 14.38 49.95 62.81
C ILE A 343 13.61 49.92 61.47
N GLU A 344 12.26 49.89 61.39
CA GLU A 344 11.14 50.07 62.33
C GLU A 344 9.94 49.28 61.78
#